data_AF-A0A0G0IG14-F1
#
_entry.id   AF-A0A0G0IG14-F1
#
_cell.length_a   1.000
_cell.length_b   1.000
_cell.length_c   1.000
_cell.angle_alpha   90.00
_cell.angle_beta   90.00
_cell.angle_gamma   90.00
#
_symmetry.space_group_name_H-M   'P 1'
#
loop_
_entity.id
_entity.type
_entity.pdbx_description
1 polymer ?
#
loop_
_entity_poly.entity_id
_entity_poly.type
_entity_poly.pdbx_seq_one_letter_code
_entity_poly.pdbx_strand_id
1 'polypeptide(L)'
;MSLTLHLSIHVALSILAGIITWRLWKNPLVSFVAAIVGGVLVDMDHFIDYFLALGFKFDLGYFSHGYQFLQSGKIYMLFHGWEYVIILLAVAFLVKKQLVLKSVSFALALGMFFHLCFDTFQNDGMSVKAYSIIFRASKNFESKLIVTPQHYQKFLIERKNAPFLKYSN
;
A
#
# COMPACT_ATOMS: atom_id res chain seq x y z
N MET A 1 -6.00 5.14 -14.04
CA MET A 1 -5.55 3.87 -14.65
C MET A 1 -6.52 2.77 -14.25
N SER A 2 -6.73 1.72 -15.06
CA SER A 2 -7.58 0.59 -14.64
C SER A 2 -6.93 -0.20 -13.49
N LEU A 3 -7.74 -0.78 -12.61
CA LEU A 3 -7.26 -1.61 -11.50
C LEU A 3 -6.38 -2.76 -11.99
N THR A 4 -6.77 -3.42 -13.09
CA THR A 4 -5.99 -4.51 -13.69
C THR A 4 -4.59 -4.05 -14.10
N LEU A 5 -4.47 -2.87 -14.71
CA LEU A 5 -3.17 -2.35 -15.13
C LEU A 5 -2.32 -1.93 -13.93
N HIS A 6 -2.93 -1.31 -12.92
CA HIS A 6 -2.28 -0.96 -11.65
C HIS A 6 -1.68 -2.20 -10.97
N LEU A 7 -2.48 -3.24 -10.78
CA LEU A 7 -2.02 -4.50 -10.18
C LEU A 7 -0.97 -5.23 -11.02
N SER A 8 -1.10 -5.18 -12.36
CA SER A 8 -0.11 -5.79 -13.27
C SER A 8 1.26 -5.13 -13.15
N ILE A 9 1.31 -3.81 -12.93
CA ILE A 9 2.55 -3.08 -12.69
C ILE A 9 3.17 -3.50 -11.36
N HIS A 10 2.37 -3.63 -10.29
CA HIS A 10 2.83 -4.13 -8.99
C HIS A 10 3.41 -5.55 -9.07
N VAL A 11 2.77 -6.44 -9.82
CA VAL A 11 3.31 -7.78 -10.11
C VAL A 11 4.63 -7.70 -10.86
N ALA A 12 4.73 -6.88 -11.91
CA ALA A 12 5.96 -6.72 -12.68
C ALA A 12 7.12 -6.17 -11.83
N LEU A 13 6.86 -5.16 -11.01
CA LEU A 13 7.83 -4.58 -10.08
C LEU A 13 8.24 -5.58 -8.98
N SER A 14 7.31 -6.40 -8.50
CA SER A 14 7.60 -7.48 -7.54
C SER A 14 8.48 -8.57 -8.15
N ILE A 15 8.26 -8.93 -9.41
CA ILE A 15 9.13 -9.85 -10.15
C ILE A 15 10.54 -9.25 -10.27
N LEU A 16 10.66 -7.97 -10.59
CA LEU A 16 11.95 -7.27 -10.62
C LEU A 16 12.67 -7.32 -9.26
N ALA A 17 11.96 -7.04 -8.16
CA ALA A 17 12.51 -7.15 -6.80
C ALA A 17 12.98 -8.59 -6.49
N GLY A 18 12.21 -9.59 -6.90
CA GLY A 18 12.55 -11.01 -6.78
C GLY A 18 13.83 -11.36 -7.55
N ILE A 19 13.97 -10.89 -8.79
CA ILE A 19 15.18 -11.08 -9.63
C ILE A 19 16.40 -10.48 -8.92
N ILE A 20 16.32 -9.22 -8.46
CA ILE A 20 17.42 -8.55 -7.78
C ILE A 20 17.85 -9.35 -6.54
N THR A 21 16.90 -9.73 -5.70
CA THR A 21 17.15 -10.48 -4.45
C THR A 21 17.75 -11.86 -4.75
N TRP A 22 17.20 -12.59 -5.74
CA TRP A 22 17.73 -13.89 -6.17
C TRP A 22 19.17 -13.78 -6.66
N ARG A 23 19.52 -12.73 -7.41
CA ARG A 23 20.89 -12.55 -7.90
C ARG A 23 21.90 -12.36 -6.76
N LEU A 24 21.50 -11.74 -5.65
CA LEU A 24 22.35 -11.49 -4.48
C LEU A 24 22.58 -12.74 -3.62
N TRP A 25 21.54 -13.53 -3.32
CA TRP A 25 21.64 -14.64 -2.36
C TRP A 25 21.29 -16.02 -2.90
N LYS A 26 21.04 -16.14 -4.20
CA LYS A 26 20.88 -17.41 -4.93
C LYS A 26 19.76 -18.32 -4.40
N ASN A 27 18.74 -17.77 -3.75
CA ASN A 27 17.55 -18.50 -3.31
C ASN A 27 16.30 -18.00 -4.06
N PRO A 28 15.97 -18.56 -5.25
CA PRO A 28 14.93 -18.01 -6.12
C PRO A 28 13.54 -18.07 -5.48
N LEU A 29 13.14 -19.23 -4.93
CA LEU A 29 11.80 -19.42 -4.38
C LEU A 29 11.48 -18.38 -3.30
N VAL A 30 12.39 -18.23 -2.33
CA VAL A 30 12.24 -17.28 -1.24
C VAL A 30 12.20 -15.85 -1.77
N SER A 31 13.10 -15.50 -2.68
CA SER A 31 13.16 -14.15 -3.26
C SER A 31 11.87 -13.74 -3.97
N PHE A 32 11.31 -14.60 -4.83
CA PHE A 32 10.11 -14.26 -5.59
C PHE A 32 8.86 -14.24 -4.71
N VAL A 33 8.68 -15.24 -3.83
CA VAL A 33 7.52 -15.29 -2.93
C VAL A 33 7.53 -14.06 -2.01
N ALA A 34 8.66 -13.77 -1.36
CA ALA A 34 8.75 -12.63 -0.46
C ALA A 34 8.57 -11.29 -1.18
N ALA A 35 9.10 -11.14 -2.41
CA ALA A 35 8.90 -9.92 -3.19
C ALA A 35 7.44 -9.72 -3.61
N ILE A 36 6.73 -10.78 -4.01
CA ILE A 36 5.29 -10.71 -4.33
C ILE A 36 4.46 -10.39 -3.08
N VAL A 37 4.80 -11.00 -1.94
CA VAL A 37 4.13 -10.67 -0.66
C VAL A 37 4.32 -9.18 -0.35
N GLY A 38 5.53 -8.65 -0.50
CA GLY A 38 5.84 -7.25 -0.22
C GLY A 38 5.30 -6.25 -1.25
N GLY A 39 5.19 -6.62 -2.52
CA GLY A 39 4.80 -5.68 -3.58
C GLY A 39 3.39 -5.84 -4.12
N VAL A 40 2.68 -6.94 -3.79
CA VAL A 40 1.30 -7.20 -4.24
C VAL A 40 0.36 -7.41 -3.07
N LEU A 41 0.73 -8.28 -2.10
CA LEU A 41 -0.18 -8.58 -1.00
C LEU A 41 -0.31 -7.45 0.04
N VAL A 42 0.53 -6.41 -0.06
CA VAL A 42 0.39 -5.19 0.75
C VAL A 42 -0.94 -4.49 0.51
N ASP A 43 -1.44 -4.51 -0.73
CA ASP A 43 -2.78 -3.98 -1.10
C ASP A 43 -3.93 -4.65 -0.35
N MET A 44 -3.70 -5.81 0.28
CA MET A 44 -4.74 -6.46 1.07
C MET A 44 -5.13 -5.66 2.32
N ASP A 45 -4.33 -4.67 2.74
CA ASP A 45 -4.74 -3.79 3.84
C ASP A 45 -5.95 -2.91 3.50
N HIS A 46 -6.24 -2.68 2.21
CA HIS A 46 -7.46 -1.98 1.78
C HIS A 46 -8.73 -2.73 2.16
N PHE A 47 -8.67 -4.05 2.37
CA PHE A 47 -9.81 -4.77 2.95
C PHE A 47 -10.09 -4.31 4.38
N ILE A 48 -9.07 -3.92 5.14
CA ILE A 48 -9.25 -3.35 6.49
C ILE A 48 -9.98 -2.01 6.38
N ASP A 49 -9.53 -1.10 5.51
CA ASP A 49 -10.24 0.15 5.23
C ASP A 49 -11.69 -0.11 4.81
N TYR A 50 -11.91 -1.09 3.94
CA TYR A 50 -13.24 -1.49 3.48
C TYR A 50 -14.14 -1.95 4.61
N PHE A 51 -13.71 -2.93 5.41
CA PHE A 51 -14.53 -3.49 6.46
C PHE A 51 -14.76 -2.51 7.61
N LEU A 52 -13.82 -1.60 7.89
CA LEU A 52 -14.02 -0.52 8.85
C LEU A 52 -15.05 0.50 8.38
N ALA A 53 -15.07 0.83 7.08
CA ALA A 53 -15.98 1.83 6.54
C ALA A 53 -17.38 1.26 6.24
N LEU A 54 -17.44 0.12 5.53
CA LEU A 54 -18.64 -0.44 4.90
C LEU A 54 -19.18 -1.68 5.62
N GLY A 55 -18.47 -2.20 6.63
CA GLY A 55 -18.83 -3.44 7.35
C GLY A 55 -18.51 -4.71 6.55
N PHE A 56 -18.86 -5.88 7.10
CA PHE A 56 -18.42 -7.19 6.58
C PHE A 56 -19.16 -7.70 5.33
N LYS A 57 -20.17 -6.98 4.83
CA LYS A 57 -20.86 -7.34 3.59
C LYS A 57 -20.03 -6.87 2.40
N PHE A 58 -19.15 -7.73 1.89
CA PHE A 58 -18.26 -7.39 0.79
C PHE A 58 -19.01 -7.20 -0.54
N ASP A 59 -18.70 -6.09 -1.20
CA ASP A 59 -19.13 -5.73 -2.54
C ASP A 59 -17.91 -5.30 -3.35
N LEU A 60 -17.60 -6.06 -4.40
CA LEU A 60 -16.42 -5.85 -5.25
C LEU A 60 -16.49 -4.51 -6.01
N GLY A 61 -17.68 -4.07 -6.41
CA GLY A 61 -17.87 -2.79 -7.08
C GLY A 61 -17.53 -1.64 -6.13
N TYR A 62 -17.98 -1.69 -4.89
CA TYR A 62 -17.67 -0.66 -3.90
C TYR A 62 -16.18 -0.63 -3.58
N PHE A 63 -15.57 -1.81 -3.44
CA PHE A 63 -14.14 -1.94 -3.16
C PHE A 63 -13.29 -1.36 -4.30
N SER A 64 -13.60 -1.72 -5.56
CA SER A 64 -12.82 -1.28 -6.72
C SER A 64 -12.98 0.20 -7.05
N HIS A 65 -14.09 0.83 -6.63
CA HIS A 65 -14.27 2.29 -6.73
C HIS A 65 -13.69 3.06 -5.54
N GLY A 66 -13.13 2.38 -4.53
CA GLY A 66 -12.54 3.05 -3.37
C GLY A 66 -13.57 3.73 -2.44
N TYR A 67 -14.83 3.30 -2.46
CA TYR A 67 -15.90 3.95 -1.70
C TYR A 67 -15.72 3.89 -0.17
N GLN A 68 -14.91 2.96 0.32
CA GLN A 68 -14.49 2.92 1.72
C GLN A 68 -13.83 4.22 2.19
N PHE A 69 -13.03 4.86 1.34
CA PHE A 69 -12.37 6.12 1.65
C PHE A 69 -13.39 7.27 1.64
N LEU A 70 -14.32 7.29 0.66
CA LEU A 70 -15.40 8.28 0.60
C LEU A 70 -16.35 8.20 1.80
N GLN A 71 -16.69 6.98 2.23
CA GLN A 71 -17.62 6.74 3.33
C GLN A 71 -17.02 7.11 4.70
N SER A 72 -15.76 6.73 4.95
CA SER A 72 -15.10 6.99 6.23
C SER A 72 -14.47 8.37 6.32
N GLY A 73 -14.03 8.95 5.20
CA GLY A 73 -13.14 10.12 5.20
C GLY A 73 -11.76 9.84 5.80
N LYS A 74 -11.40 8.55 5.95
CA LYS A 74 -10.15 8.11 6.55
C LYS A 74 -9.34 7.27 5.59
N ILE A 75 -8.02 7.31 5.76
CA ILE A 75 -7.04 6.54 4.98
C ILE A 75 -6.17 5.78 5.98
N TYR A 76 -6.50 4.53 6.27
CA TYR A 76 -5.74 3.70 7.20
C TYR A 76 -4.52 3.08 6.52
N MET A 77 -4.76 2.24 5.50
CA MET A 77 -3.74 1.57 4.67
C MET A 77 -2.54 1.09 5.51
N LEU A 78 -2.79 0.19 6.46
CA LEU A 78 -1.85 -0.10 7.55
C LEU A 78 -0.50 -0.65 7.11
N PHE A 79 -0.39 -1.31 5.96
CA PHE A 79 0.83 -1.91 5.43
C PHE A 79 1.56 -0.99 4.44
N HIS A 80 0.90 0.08 3.96
CA HIS A 80 1.48 1.09 3.09
C HIS A 80 2.34 2.11 3.87
N GLY A 81 3.45 1.63 4.44
CA GLY A 81 4.34 2.41 5.31
C GLY A 81 5.82 2.31 4.89
N TRP A 82 6.47 3.46 4.64
CA TRP A 82 7.92 3.52 4.44
C TRP A 82 8.72 2.99 5.64
N GLU A 83 8.15 3.08 6.83
CA GLU A 83 8.75 2.56 8.06
C GLU A 83 9.05 1.07 7.96
N TYR A 84 8.15 0.28 7.34
CA TYR A 84 8.36 -1.15 7.16
C TYR A 84 9.52 -1.45 6.23
N VAL A 85 9.66 -0.69 5.13
CA VAL A 85 10.79 -0.81 4.20
C VAL A 85 12.11 -0.60 4.95
N ILE A 86 12.20 0.47 5.75
CA ILE A 86 13.40 0.81 6.52
C ILE A 86 13.75 -0.31 7.52
N ILE A 87 12.75 -0.78 8.28
CA ILE A 87 12.94 -1.85 9.28
C ILE A 87 13.39 -3.14 8.59
N LEU A 88 12.74 -3.55 7.50
CA LEU A 88 13.06 -4.78 6.78
C LEU A 88 14.45 -4.74 6.12
N LEU A 89 14.86 -3.58 5.58
CA LEU A 89 16.24 -3.40 5.10
C LEU A 89 17.24 -3.48 6.25
N ALA A 90 16.96 -2.85 7.39
CA ALA A 90 17.83 -2.95 8.56
C ALA A 90 18.00 -4.42 9.01
N VAL A 91 16.90 -5.18 9.09
CA VAL A 91 16.96 -6.62 9.39
C VAL A 91 17.81 -7.37 8.36
N ALA A 92 17.61 -7.12 7.07
CA ALA A 92 18.37 -7.79 6.01
C ALA A 92 19.89 -7.56 6.10
N PHE A 93 20.33 -6.37 6.51
CA PHE A 93 21.76 -6.03 6.60
C PHE A 93 22.39 -6.39 7.96
N LEU A 94 21.63 -6.34 9.06
CA LEU A 94 22.13 -6.67 10.40
C LEU A 94 22.23 -8.18 10.64
N VAL A 95 21.38 -8.98 9.99
CA VAL A 95 21.44 -10.44 10.07
C VAL A 95 22.66 -10.97 9.31
N LYS A 96 23.62 -11.57 10.01
CA LYS A 96 24.87 -12.06 9.40
C LYS A 96 24.75 -13.46 8.80
N LYS A 97 24.32 -14.44 9.59
CA LYS A 97 24.44 -15.88 9.25
C LYS A 97 23.17 -16.52 8.68
N GLN A 98 22.01 -15.90 8.82
CA GLN A 98 20.74 -16.50 8.40
C GLN A 98 20.34 -16.05 6.99
N LEU A 99 20.87 -16.73 5.96
CA LEU A 99 20.68 -16.35 4.56
C LEU A 99 19.20 -16.25 4.15
N VAL A 100 18.37 -17.17 4.63
CA VAL A 100 16.92 -17.16 4.35
C VAL A 100 16.27 -15.88 4.89
N LEU A 101 16.53 -15.52 6.15
CA LEU A 101 15.97 -14.31 6.75
C LEU A 101 16.44 -13.03 6.04
N LYS A 102 17.71 -12.99 5.60
CA LYS A 102 18.22 -11.88 4.78
C LYS A 102 17.45 -11.75 3.47
N SER A 103 17.31 -12.88 2.75
CA SER A 103 16.58 -12.94 1.48
C SER A 103 15.12 -12.54 1.63
N VAL A 104 14.42 -13.08 2.63
CA VAL A 104 13.02 -12.73 2.91
C VAL A 104 12.89 -11.24 3.20
N SER A 105 13.67 -10.72 4.16
CA SER A 105 13.51 -9.34 4.64
C SER A 105 13.80 -8.34 3.54
N PHE A 106 14.85 -8.56 2.75
CA PHE A 106 15.20 -7.66 1.66
C PHE A 106 14.25 -7.77 0.47
N ALA A 107 13.79 -8.98 0.11
CA ALA A 107 12.81 -9.15 -0.95
C ALA A 107 11.48 -8.47 -0.60
N LEU A 108 11.00 -8.65 0.64
CA LEU A 108 9.84 -7.93 1.16
C LEU A 108 10.05 -6.43 1.07
N ALA A 109 11.18 -5.94 1.60
CA ALA A 109 11.51 -4.51 1.57
C ALA A 109 11.53 -3.94 0.15
N LEU A 110 12.14 -4.65 -0.80
CA LEU A 110 12.30 -4.18 -2.17
C LEU A 110 10.99 -4.23 -2.96
N GLY A 111 10.16 -5.27 -2.72
CA GLY A 111 8.79 -5.33 -3.25
C GLY A 111 7.94 -4.17 -2.74
N MET A 112 7.95 -3.94 -1.42
CA MET A 112 7.27 -2.80 -0.79
C MET A 112 7.79 -1.46 -1.29
N PHE A 113 9.11 -1.33 -1.43
CA PHE A 113 9.74 -0.10 -1.93
C PHE A 113 9.25 0.25 -3.33
N PHE A 114 9.28 -0.69 -4.28
CA PHE A 114 8.82 -0.42 -5.64
C PHE A 114 7.32 -0.15 -5.69
N HIS A 115 6.54 -0.92 -4.93
CA HIS A 115 5.11 -0.69 -4.77
C HIS A 115 4.83 0.75 -4.32
N LEU A 116 5.41 1.18 -3.19
CA LEU A 116 5.20 2.52 -2.63
C LEU A 116 5.74 3.64 -3.52
N CYS A 117 6.86 3.41 -4.23
CA CYS A 117 7.38 4.37 -5.21
C CYS A 117 6.38 4.58 -6.34
N PHE A 118 5.83 3.50 -6.90
CA PHE A 118 4.85 3.59 -7.98
C PHE A 118 3.57 4.28 -7.51
N ASP A 119 3.07 3.89 -6.34
CA ASP A 119 1.87 4.45 -5.74
C ASP A 119 2.04 5.93 -5.36
N THR A 120 3.23 6.36 -4.94
CA THR A 120 3.53 7.78 -4.73
C THR A 120 3.54 8.57 -6.04
N PHE A 121 4.05 7.98 -7.12
CA PHE A 121 4.09 8.63 -8.43
C PHE A 121 2.72 8.71 -9.09
N GLN A 122 1.92 7.65 -8.99
CA GLN A 122 0.65 7.50 -9.69
C GLN A 122 -0.51 8.20 -8.99
N ASN A 123 -0.46 8.33 -7.66
CA ASN A 123 -1.51 8.95 -6.87
C ASN A 123 -1.22 10.44 -6.67
N ASP A 124 -1.64 11.29 -7.62
CA ASP A 124 -1.42 12.75 -7.67
C ASP A 124 -1.80 13.55 -6.40
N GLY A 125 -2.51 12.94 -5.44
CA GLY A 125 -2.89 13.54 -4.16
C GLY A 125 -2.09 13.08 -2.94
N MET A 126 -1.23 12.07 -3.10
CA MET A 126 -0.53 11.39 -2.02
C MET A 126 0.96 11.70 -2.08
N SER A 127 1.44 12.47 -1.10
CA SER A 127 2.89 12.72 -0.97
C SER A 127 3.62 11.50 -0.42
N VAL A 128 4.96 11.45 -0.56
CA VAL A 128 5.82 10.44 0.11
C VAL A 128 5.47 10.32 1.60
N LYS A 129 5.23 11.45 2.27
CA LYS A 129 4.87 11.51 3.69
C LYS A 129 3.50 10.87 3.98
N ALA A 130 2.56 10.91 3.04
CA ALA A 130 1.25 10.27 3.19
C ALA A 130 1.34 8.74 3.23
N TYR A 131 2.45 8.16 2.78
CA TYR A 131 2.81 6.74 2.94
C TYR A 131 3.67 6.47 4.19
N SER A 132 3.64 7.36 5.19
CA SER A 132 4.13 7.08 6.53
C SER A 132 2.94 6.73 7.43
N ILE A 133 2.97 5.53 8.02
CA ILE A 133 1.90 5.12 8.93
C ILE A 133 1.89 5.98 10.19
N ILE A 134 3.08 6.40 10.67
CA ILE A 134 3.21 7.29 11.83
C ILE A 134 2.60 8.67 11.50
N PHE A 135 2.85 9.19 10.29
CA PHE A 135 2.25 10.45 9.87
C PHE A 135 0.73 10.35 9.80
N ARG A 136 0.17 9.33 9.15
CA ARG A 136 -1.28 9.14 9.06
C ARG A 136 -1.92 9.00 10.45
N ALA A 137 -1.31 8.21 11.33
CA ALA A 137 -1.74 8.07 12.72
C ALA A 137 -1.72 9.40 13.48
N SER A 138 -0.68 10.23 13.30
CA SER A 138 -0.60 11.57 13.91
C SER A 138 -1.71 12.54 13.45
N LYS A 139 -2.34 12.22 12.31
CA LYS A 139 -3.49 12.94 11.73
C LYS A 139 -4.82 12.24 11.96
N ASN A 140 -4.86 11.24 12.85
CA ASN A 140 -6.03 10.39 13.11
C ASN A 140 -6.61 9.75 11.83
N PHE A 141 -5.74 9.53 10.84
CA PHE A 141 -6.07 9.00 9.52
C PHE A 141 -7.01 9.88 8.68
N GLU A 142 -7.24 11.14 9.08
CA GLU A 142 -8.17 12.06 8.41
C GLU A 142 -7.66 12.47 7.01
N SER A 143 -8.41 12.11 5.95
CA SER A 143 -8.01 12.39 4.56
C SER A 143 -7.68 13.87 4.35
N LYS A 144 -8.49 14.77 4.90
CA LYS A 144 -8.34 16.24 4.81
C LYS A 144 -6.99 16.77 5.30
N LEU A 145 -6.30 16.01 6.16
CA LEU A 145 -5.01 16.36 6.76
C LEU A 145 -3.82 15.63 6.12
N ILE A 146 -4.10 14.65 5.25
CA ILE A 146 -3.10 13.73 4.67
C ILE A 146 -2.86 14.04 3.20
N VAL A 147 -3.93 14.23 2.42
CA VAL A 147 -3.85 14.45 0.97
C VAL A 147 -3.64 15.93 0.64
N THR A 148 -3.24 16.23 -0.59
CA THR A 148 -3.13 17.63 -1.05
C THR A 148 -4.50 18.32 -1.04
N PRO A 149 -4.56 19.65 -0.85
CA PRO A 149 -5.83 20.39 -0.87
C PRO A 149 -6.64 20.14 -2.15
N GLN A 150 -5.98 20.07 -3.31
CA GLN A 150 -6.61 19.82 -4.60
C GLN A 150 -7.24 18.41 -4.65
N HIS A 151 -6.56 17.41 -4.11
CA HIS A 151 -7.11 16.06 -4.04
C HIS A 151 -8.27 15.97 -3.04
N TYR A 152 -8.20 16.70 -1.93
CA TYR A 152 -9.31 16.75 -0.98
C TYR A 152 -10.56 17.44 -1.58
N GLN A 153 -10.39 18.45 -2.45
CA GLN A 153 -11.52 19.03 -3.19
C GLN A 153 -12.16 18.01 -4.14
N LYS A 154 -11.36 17.21 -4.86
CA LYS A 154 -11.89 16.10 -5.68
C LYS A 154 -12.67 15.10 -4.85
N PHE A 155 -12.11 14.71 -3.69
CA PHE A 155 -12.80 13.85 -2.72
C PHE A 155 -14.17 14.40 -2.30
N LEU A 156 -14.28 15.71 -2.01
CA LEU A 156 -15.55 16.32 -1.62
C LEU A 156 -16.59 16.30 -2.76
N ILE A 157 -16.15 16.51 -4.00
CA ILE A 157 -17.01 16.45 -5.19
C ILE A 157 -17.50 15.01 -5.42
N GLU A 158 -16.60 14.03 -5.37
CA GLU A 158 -16.93 12.61 -5.52
C GLU A 158 -17.87 12.14 -4.42
N ARG A 159 -17.62 12.56 -3.17
CA ARG A 159 -18.52 12.30 -2.05
C ARG A 159 -19.90 12.88 -2.33
N LYS A 160 -20.04 14.15 -2.71
CA LYS A 160 -21.35 14.74 -3.08
C LYS A 160 -22.09 13.96 -4.18
N ASN A 161 -21.35 13.37 -5.13
CA ASN A 161 -21.90 12.61 -6.25
C ASN A 161 -22.23 11.14 -5.92
N ALA A 162 -21.96 10.69 -4.69
CA ALA A 162 -22.25 9.33 -4.22
C ALA A 162 -23.28 9.31 -3.08
N PRO A 163 -24.49 9.90 -3.25
CA PRO A 163 -25.47 10.09 -2.17
C PRO A 163 -26.03 8.79 -1.59
N PHE A 164 -25.78 7.66 -2.24
CA PHE A 164 -26.14 6.32 -1.76
C PHE A 164 -25.22 5.83 -0.61
N LEU A 165 -24.08 6.49 -0.39
CA LEU A 165 -23.18 6.19 0.72
C LEU A 165 -23.67 6.86 2.02
N LYS A 166 -23.46 6.17 3.15
CA LYS A 166 -23.79 6.70 4.49
C LYS A 166 -22.53 7.22 5.14
N TYR A 167 -22.34 8.52 5.03
CA TYR A 167 -21.15 9.20 5.54
C TYR A 167 -21.01 9.08 7.04
N SER A 168 -19.81 8.69 7.46
CA SER A 168 -19.37 8.80 8.85
C SER A 168 -19.23 10.27 9.21
N ASN A 169 -19.78 10.68 10.35
CA ASN A 169 -19.58 12.02 10.93
C ASN A 169 -18.18 12.15 11.52
#